data_AF-A0A928ZG72-F1
#
_entry.id   AF-A0A928ZG72-F1
#
_cell.length_a   1.000
_cell.length_b   1.000
_cell.length_c   1.000
_cell.angle_alpha   90.00
_cell.angle_beta   90.00
_cell.angle_gamma   90.00
#
_symmetry.space_group_name_H-M   'P 1'
#
loop_
_entity.id
_entity.type
_entity.pdbx_description
1 polymer ?
#
loop_
_entity_poly.entity_id
_entity_poly.type
_entity_poly.pdbx_seq_one_letter_code
_entity_poly.pdbx_strand_id
1 'polypeptide(L)' 'MKIFTWIQDTVQYIWDGVSRLFKPTDDDYPKSGVQPYGGDPADDPNKYS' A
#
# COMPACT_ATOMS: atom_id res chain seq x y z
N MET A 1 -33.64 6.64 -21.99
CA MET A 1 -33.13 7.39 -23.17
C MET A 1 -31.61 7.33 -23.14
N LYS A 2 -30.93 7.09 -24.28
CA LYS A 2 -29.46 6.92 -24.36
C LYS A 2 -28.62 8.03 -23.71
N ILE A 3 -29.18 9.23 -23.57
CA ILE A 3 -28.51 10.36 -22.91
C ILE A 3 -28.32 10.13 -21.40
N PHE A 4 -29.29 9.48 -20.74
CA PHE A 4 -29.19 9.19 -19.30
C PHE A 4 -28.13 8.12 -19.01
N THR A 5 -28.04 7.10 -19.87
CA THR A 5 -27.01 6.06 -19.72
C THR A 5 -25.61 6.63 -19.90
N TRP A 6 -25.41 7.50 -20.90
CA TRP A 6 -24.11 8.15 -21.13
C TRP A 6 -23.66 9.04 -19.96
N ILE A 7 -24.60 9.78 -19.34
CA ILE A 7 -24.32 10.58 -18.14
C ILE A 7 -23.92 9.66 -16.97
N GLN A 8 -24.65 8.57 -16.76
CA GLN A 8 -24.36 7.62 -15.69
C GLN A 8 -22.96 6.99 -15.86
N ASP A 9 -22.62 6.55 -17.07
CA ASP A 9 -21.33 5.94 -17.36
C ASP A 9 -20.18 6.93 -17.14
N THR A 10 -20.37 8.20 -17.52
CA THR A 10 -19.39 9.27 -17.32
C THR A 10 -19.17 9.56 -15.84
N VAL A 11 -20.26 9.67 -15.07
CA VAL A 11 -20.20 9.90 -13.61
C VAL A 11 -19.49 8.73 -12.92
N GLN A 12 -19.81 7.49 -13.30
CA GLN A 12 -19.16 6.30 -12.75
C GLN A 12 -17.65 6.30 -13.02
N TYR A 13 -17.24 6.58 -14.26
CA TYR A 13 -15.83 6.63 -14.65
C TYR A 13 -15.03 7.66 -13.84
N ILE A 14 -15.59 8.86 -13.65
CA ILE A 14 -14.96 9.91 -12.84
C ILE A 14 -14.90 9.48 -11.37
N TRP A 15 -15.98 8.91 -10.84
CA TRP A 15 -16.07 8.47 -9.45
C TRP A 15 -15.07 7.36 -9.13
N ASP A 16 -14.87 6.41 -10.04
CA ASP A 16 -13.88 5.34 -9.90
C ASP A 16 -12.45 5.90 -9.84
N GLY A 17 -12.15 6.93 -10.65
CA GLY A 17 -10.87 7.63 -10.60
C GLY A 17 -10.66 8.39 -9.28
N VAL A 18 -11.67 9.14 -8.84
CA VAL A 18 -11.63 9.91 -7.58
C VAL A 18 -11.49 8.98 -6.38
N SER A 19 -12.28 7.92 -6.29
CA SER A 19 -12.21 6.95 -5.20
C SER A 19 -10.87 6.22 -5.17
N ARG A 20 -10.25 5.94 -6.32
CA ARG A 20 -8.90 5.36 -6.35
C ARG A 20 -7.82 6.31 -5.83
N LEU A 21 -7.90 7.60 -6.17
CA LEU A 21 -6.89 8.61 -5.82
C LEU A 21 -7.04 9.15 -4.39
N PHE A 22 -8.28 9.29 -3.93
CA PHE A 22 -8.62 9.92 -2.66
C PHE A 22 -9.26 8.95 -1.66
N LYS A 23 -9.19 7.63 -1.91
CA LYS A 23 -9.52 6.67 -0.85
C LYS A 23 -8.64 6.96 0.36
N PRO A 24 -9.17 6.74 1.58
CA PRO A 24 -8.34 6.66 2.76
C PRO A 24 -7.13 5.75 2.46
N THR A 25 -5.94 6.19 2.87
CA THR A 25 -4.76 5.35 2.80
C THR A 25 -5.11 4.02 3.46
N ASP A 26 -4.95 2.94 2.71
CA ASP A 26 -4.97 1.60 3.26
C ASP A 26 -3.65 1.46 4.02
N ASP A 27 -3.58 2.11 5.18
CA ASP A 27 -2.42 2.12 6.07
C ASP A 27 -2.42 0.81 6.86
N ASP A 28 -2.39 -0.28 6.12
CA ASP A 28 -2.15 -1.63 6.62
C ASP A 28 -0.63 -1.83 6.74
N TYR A 29 0.07 -0.81 7.24
CA TYR A 29 1.44 -1.00 7.68
C TYR A 29 1.40 -2.07 8.76
N PRO A 30 2.13 -3.19 8.60
CA PRO A 30 2.22 -4.14 9.67
C PRO A 30 2.73 -3.40 10.90
N LYS A 31 2.21 -3.72 12.09
CA LYS A 31 2.72 -3.15 13.37
C LYS A 31 4.24 -3.32 13.53
N SER A 32 4.88 -4.13 12.67
CA SER A 32 6.32 -4.27 12.56
C SER A 32 6.94 -3.06 11.83
N GLY A 33 7.32 -2.08 12.65
CA GLY A 33 8.54 -1.28 12.47
C GLY A 33 9.65 -1.75 13.42
N VAL A 34 9.51 -2.94 14.01
CA VAL A 34 10.51 -3.49 14.92
C VAL A 34 11.61 -4.12 14.07
N GLN A 35 12.84 -3.66 14.31
CA GLN A 35 14.06 -4.20 13.70
C GLN A 35 14.03 -5.75 13.80
N PRO A 36 14.04 -6.48 12.66
CA PRO A 36 13.87 -7.94 12.68
C PRO A 36 15.05 -8.69 13.30
N TYR A 37 16.19 -8.02 13.48
CA TYR A 37 17.38 -8.56 14.14
C TYR A 37 17.80 -7.57 15.20
N GLY A 38 17.92 -8.01 16.45
CA GLY A 38 18.50 -7.22 17.55
C GLY A 38 20.00 -6.93 17.38
N GLY A 39 20.57 -7.27 16.22
CA GLY A 39 22.01 -7.33 15.98
C GLY A 39 22.62 -8.39 16.88
N ASP A 40 22.56 -9.67 16.50
CA ASP A 40 23.48 -10.62 17.13
C ASP A 40 24.90 -10.13 16.80
N PRO A 41 25.77 -9.91 17.81
CA PRO A 41 27.15 -9.56 17.53
C PRO A 41 27.74 -10.63 16.62
N ALA A 42 28.55 -10.19 15.64
CA ALA A 42 29.18 -11.09 14.68
C ALA A 42 29.82 -12.28 15.41
N ASP A 43 29.51 -13.49 14.97
CA ASP A 43 30.15 -14.71 15.46
C ASP A 43 31.67 -14.55 15.38
N ASP A 44 32.32 -14.83 16.52
CA ASP A 44 33.77 -14.92 16.80
C ASP A 44 34.72 -14.47 15.66
N PRO A 45 35.53 -13.41 15.87
CA PRO A 45 36.50 -12.95 14.87
C PRO A 45 37.53 -14.02 14.45
N ASN A 46 37.65 -15.14 15.16
CA ASN A 46 38.58 -16.23 14.84
C ASN A 46 37.94 -17.37 14.02
N LYS A 47 36.67 -17.29 13.62
CA LYS A 47 35.99 -18.38 12.89
C LYS A 47 36.59 -18.71 11.51
N TYR A 48 37.45 -17.84 10.99
CA TYR A 48 38.15 -17.98 9.71
C TYR A 48 39.68 -17.87 9.83
N SER A 49 40.25 -18.00 11.04
CA SER A 49 41.70 -18.11 11.24
C SER A 49 42.18 -19.54 11.41
#